data_AF-A0A543JFG2-F1
#
_entry.id   AF-A0A543JFG2-F1
#
_cell.length_a   1.000
_cell.length_b   1.000
_cell.length_c   1.000
_cell.angle_alpha   90.00
_cell.angle_beta   90.00
_cell.angle_gamma   90.00
#
_symmetry.space_group_name_H-M   'P 1'
#
loop_
_entity.id
_entity.type
_entity.pdbx_description
1 polymer ?
#
loop_
_entity_poly.entity_id
_entity_poly.type
_entity_poly.pdbx_seq_one_letter_code
_entity_poly.pdbx_strand_id
1 'polypeptide(L)'
;MRRAAAAVGLLGAGILSALVLAPSAQADPKTCDSGEVCLYTYDALATYTTAGNVDNYVNAYWTDRGDAIVHRFTSLNDKAATAVNNGCQCGPSVVALYRDSFGGGGVIAKVGIGGRATAPTGSDAGASSHSWVWS
;
A
#
# COMPACT_ATOMS: atom_id res chain seq x y z
N MET A 1 -19.94 -19.38 -73.54
CA MET A 1 -18.67 -19.57 -72.83
C MET A 1 -18.59 -18.57 -71.68
N ARG A 2 -18.02 -19.02 -70.55
CA ARG A 2 -17.61 -18.29 -69.33
C ARG A 2 -18.72 -17.96 -68.31
N ARG A 3 -18.84 -18.90 -67.36
CA ARG A 3 -19.23 -18.66 -65.96
C ARG A 3 -18.13 -17.83 -65.29
N ALA A 4 -18.50 -16.91 -64.40
CA ALA A 4 -17.63 -16.45 -63.33
C ALA A 4 -18.51 -16.16 -62.10
N ALA A 5 -18.41 -17.06 -61.12
CA ALA A 5 -18.84 -16.81 -59.75
C ALA A 5 -17.69 -16.06 -59.04
N ALA A 6 -18.02 -15.05 -58.23
CA ALA A 6 -17.07 -14.45 -57.29
C ALA A 6 -17.64 -14.61 -55.88
N ALA A 7 -16.81 -15.22 -55.04
CA ALA A 7 -17.10 -15.63 -53.68
C ALA A 7 -16.92 -14.47 -52.68
N VAL A 8 -17.76 -14.52 -51.64
CA VAL A 8 -17.45 -14.34 -50.21
C VAL A 8 -16.24 -13.44 -49.85
N GLY A 9 -16.54 -12.30 -49.22
CA GLY A 9 -15.60 -11.56 -48.38
C GLY A 9 -16.26 -11.22 -47.04
N LEU A 10 -15.78 -11.84 -45.97
CA LEU A 10 -16.32 -11.79 -44.61
C LEU A 10 -16.33 -10.38 -44.02
N LEU A 11 -17.38 -10.12 -43.22
CA LEU A 11 -17.48 -9.09 -42.20
C LEU A 11 -16.33 -9.22 -41.19
N GLY A 12 -15.28 -8.43 -41.34
CA GLY A 12 -14.25 -8.24 -40.33
C GLY A 12 -14.57 -7.03 -39.47
N ALA A 13 -15.52 -7.15 -38.54
CA ALA A 13 -15.71 -6.16 -37.49
C ALA A 13 -14.51 -6.25 -36.53
N GLY A 14 -13.49 -5.43 -36.79
CA GLY A 14 -12.40 -5.21 -35.86
C GLY A 14 -12.94 -4.52 -34.62
N ILE A 15 -13.22 -5.30 -33.58
CA ILE A 15 -13.40 -4.75 -32.24
C ILE A 15 -12.02 -4.27 -31.81
N LEU A 16 -11.78 -2.96 -31.97
CA LEU A 16 -10.73 -2.28 -31.23
C LEU A 16 -11.00 -2.56 -29.76
N SER A 17 -10.20 -3.42 -29.15
CA SER A 17 -10.04 -3.46 -27.71
C SER A 17 -9.57 -2.08 -27.29
N ALA A 18 -10.50 -1.22 -26.91
CA ALA A 18 -10.18 -0.06 -26.10
C ALA A 18 -9.51 -0.63 -24.84
N LEU A 19 -8.19 -0.53 -24.78
CA LEU A 19 -7.50 -0.51 -23.50
C LEU A 19 -8.09 0.68 -22.77
N VAL A 20 -9.14 0.40 -21.98
CA VAL A 20 -9.52 1.24 -20.88
C VAL A 20 -8.30 1.20 -19.99
N LEU A 21 -7.42 2.19 -20.16
CA LEU A 21 -6.51 2.61 -19.11
C LEU A 21 -7.46 3.00 -17.98
N ALA A 22 -7.81 2.02 -17.14
CA ALA A 22 -8.40 2.30 -15.87
C ALA A 22 -7.46 3.35 -15.26
N PRO A 23 -7.99 4.50 -14.80
CA PRO A 23 -7.16 5.38 -13.99
C PRO A 23 -6.50 4.45 -12.97
N SER A 24 -5.18 4.59 -12.77
CA SER A 24 -4.54 3.99 -11.61
C SER A 24 -5.39 4.44 -10.45
N ALA A 25 -6.25 3.54 -9.94
CA ALA A 25 -7.07 3.85 -8.80
C ALA A 25 -6.03 4.15 -7.74
N GLN A 26 -5.82 5.43 -7.44
CA GLN A 26 -5.10 5.78 -6.24
C GLN A 26 -5.95 5.12 -5.17
N ALA A 27 -5.41 4.05 -4.60
CA ALA A 27 -5.97 3.30 -3.50
C ALA A 27 -6.63 4.30 -2.57
N ASP A 28 -7.89 4.07 -2.22
CA ASP A 28 -8.51 4.82 -1.14
C ASP A 28 -7.48 4.81 0.01
N PRO A 29 -6.99 5.98 0.47
CA PRO A 29 -5.89 6.01 1.41
C PRO A 29 -6.23 5.42 2.78
N LYS A 30 -7.49 5.00 2.98
CA LYS A 30 -7.96 4.20 4.11
C LYS A 30 -7.90 2.69 3.86
N THR A 31 -7.82 2.27 2.61
CA THR A 31 -7.83 0.86 2.21
C THR A 31 -6.40 0.35 2.19
N CYS A 32 -6.18 -0.69 2.97
CA CYS A 32 -4.91 -1.40 2.96
C CYS A 32 -4.88 -2.35 1.77
N ASP A 33 -4.19 -1.99 0.70
CA ASP A 33 -4.16 -2.81 -0.51
C ASP A 33 -3.35 -4.09 -0.31
N SER A 34 -3.68 -5.11 -1.11
CA SER A 34 -2.92 -6.36 -1.13
C SER A 34 -1.50 -6.08 -1.59
N GLY A 35 -0.50 -6.48 -0.79
CA GLY A 35 0.91 -6.18 -1.02
C GLY A 35 1.46 -5.05 -0.14
N GLU A 36 0.62 -4.36 0.63
CA GLU A 36 1.05 -3.21 1.43
C GLU A 36 1.09 -3.49 2.93
N VAL A 37 1.89 -2.69 3.64
CA VAL A 37 1.74 -2.45 5.07
C VAL A 37 1.03 -1.14 5.30
N CYS A 38 0.08 -1.14 6.22
CA CYS A 38 -0.69 0.05 6.58
C CYS A 38 -0.38 0.44 8.02
N LEU A 39 0.09 1.67 8.16
CA LEU A 39 0.50 2.27 9.42
C LEU A 39 -0.59 3.25 9.86
N TYR A 40 -0.97 3.15 11.13
CA TYR A 40 -1.98 3.99 11.75
C TYR A 40 -1.42 4.65 13.00
N THR A 41 -1.77 5.91 13.22
CA THR A 41 -1.50 6.62 14.48
C THR A 41 -2.44 6.18 15.61
N TYR A 42 -2.15 6.61 16.84
CA TYR A 42 -2.97 6.25 18.02
C TYR A 42 -4.44 6.67 17.93
N ASP A 43 -4.70 7.82 17.32
CA ASP A 43 -6.05 8.31 17.07
C ASP A 43 -6.71 7.63 15.85
N ALA A 44 -6.00 6.74 15.16
CA ALA A 44 -6.40 6.07 13.92
C ALA A 44 -6.83 7.05 12.81
N LEU A 45 -6.48 8.34 12.92
CA LEU A 45 -6.84 9.35 11.94
C LEU A 45 -5.84 9.40 10.81
N ALA A 46 -4.56 9.13 11.08
CA ALA A 46 -3.52 9.15 10.07
C ALA A 46 -3.22 7.75 9.56
N THR A 47 -3.29 7.57 8.24
CA THR A 47 -2.96 6.34 7.53
C THR A 47 -1.83 6.59 6.54
N TYR A 48 -0.85 5.70 6.56
CA TYR A 48 0.23 5.63 5.57
C TYR A 48 0.36 4.19 5.09
N THR A 49 0.31 4.00 3.78
CA THR A 49 0.42 2.67 3.16
C THR A 49 1.62 2.62 2.23
N THR A 50 2.25 1.45 2.12
CA THR A 50 3.42 1.25 1.25
C THR A 50 3.68 -0.24 1.00
N ALA A 51 4.14 -0.56 -0.21
CA ALA A 51 4.56 -1.89 -0.61
C ALA A 51 6.07 -2.14 -0.47
N GLY A 52 6.87 -1.10 -0.18
CA GLY A 52 8.33 -1.18 -0.11
C GLY A 52 8.90 -0.88 1.27
N ASN A 53 10.22 -1.02 1.42
CA ASN A 53 10.93 -0.57 2.62
C ASN A 53 10.85 0.96 2.73
N VAL A 54 10.77 1.45 3.96
CA VAL A 54 10.79 2.89 4.22
C VAL A 54 11.75 3.17 5.35
N ASP A 55 12.87 3.80 5.01
CA ASP A 55 13.94 4.11 5.95
C ASP A 55 13.57 5.27 6.89
N ASN A 56 12.61 6.10 6.54
CA ASN A 56 12.23 7.23 7.39
C ASN A 56 10.79 7.65 7.08
N TYR A 57 9.92 7.73 8.08
CA TYR A 57 8.52 8.15 7.88
C TYR A 57 8.36 9.68 7.81
N VAL A 58 9.24 10.35 7.06
CA VAL A 58 9.15 11.79 6.73
C VAL A 58 8.19 12.08 5.57
N ASN A 59 7.41 11.08 5.15
CA ASN A 59 6.57 11.16 3.98
C ASN A 59 5.16 11.68 4.28
N ALA A 60 4.51 12.11 3.21
CA ALA A 60 3.12 12.53 3.26
C ALA A 60 2.21 11.36 3.64
N TYR A 61 1.27 11.62 4.55
CA TYR A 61 0.28 10.65 5.01
C TYR A 61 -1.11 11.27 4.90
N TRP A 62 -2.12 10.41 4.95
CA TRP A 62 -3.49 10.83 4.83
C TRP A 62 -4.11 10.93 6.22
N THR A 63 -4.76 12.04 6.53
CA THR A 63 -5.62 12.14 7.71
C THR A 63 -7.07 12.06 7.30
N ASP A 64 -7.81 11.15 7.92
CA ASP A 64 -9.27 11.11 7.87
C ASP A 64 -9.84 12.01 8.98
N ARG A 65 -10.73 12.93 8.61
CA ARG A 65 -11.48 13.76 9.57
C ARG A 65 -12.98 13.42 9.60
N GLY A 66 -13.38 12.31 8.99
CA GLY A 66 -14.76 11.83 8.93
C GLY A 66 -15.58 12.45 7.79
N ASP A 67 -15.32 13.71 7.43
CA ASP A 67 -15.97 14.44 6.33
C ASP A 67 -15.04 14.65 5.12
N ALA A 68 -13.72 14.60 5.33
CA ALA A 68 -12.72 14.78 4.31
C ALA A 68 -11.47 13.94 4.57
N ILE A 69 -10.90 13.43 3.48
CA ILE A 69 -9.56 12.85 3.47
C ILE A 69 -8.59 13.99 3.12
N VAL A 70 -7.72 14.34 4.06
CA VAL A 70 -6.75 15.43 3.90
C VAL A 70 -5.35 14.83 3.79
N HIS A 71 -4.69 15.05 2.66
CA HIS A 71 -3.27 14.77 2.51
C HIS A 71 -2.44 15.74 3.34
N ARG A 72 -1.55 15.22 4.20
CA ARG A 72 -0.67 16.03 5.05
C ARG A 72 0.78 15.67 4.83
N PHE A 73 1.61 16.70 4.73
CA PHE A 73 3.06 16.58 4.77
C PHE A 73 3.54 16.83 6.21
N THR A 74 3.59 15.78 7.04
CA THR A 74 4.21 15.80 8.38
C THR A 74 4.91 14.47 8.60
N SER A 75 5.92 14.45 9.46
CA SER A 75 6.55 13.19 9.87
C SER A 75 5.62 12.33 10.73
N LEU A 76 5.53 11.05 10.35
CA LEU A 76 4.92 9.96 11.12
C LEU A 76 5.92 9.22 12.03
N ASN A 77 7.19 9.67 12.08
CA ASN A 77 8.16 9.15 13.03
C ASN A 77 7.60 9.22 14.44
N ASP A 78 7.81 8.13 15.17
CA ASP A 78 7.36 7.91 16.54
C ASP A 78 5.83 7.93 16.72
N LYS A 79 5.07 8.01 15.64
CA LYS A 79 3.59 8.10 15.67
C LYS A 79 2.91 6.88 15.07
N ALA A 80 3.59 6.08 14.24
CA ALA A 80 3.05 4.85 13.67
C ALA A 80 2.83 3.80 14.78
N ALA A 81 1.63 3.81 15.35
CA ALA A 81 1.26 3.08 16.55
C ALA A 81 0.72 1.68 16.24
N THR A 82 0.06 1.50 15.09
CA THR A 82 -0.44 0.20 14.65
C THR A 82 0.03 -0.06 13.24
N ALA A 83 0.45 -1.29 12.96
CA ALA A 83 0.73 -1.78 11.62
C ALA A 83 -0.15 -2.98 11.30
N VAL A 84 -0.70 -3.01 10.09
CA VAL A 84 -1.40 -4.14 9.51
C VAL A 84 -0.66 -4.55 8.25
N ASN A 85 -0.26 -5.83 8.17
CA ASN A 85 0.43 -6.37 7.01
C ASN A 85 -0.59 -7.07 6.10
N ASN A 86 -0.91 -6.44 4.98
CA ASN A 86 -1.75 -7.01 3.93
C ASN A 86 -0.92 -7.54 2.74
N GLY A 87 0.36 -7.87 2.99
CA GLY A 87 1.28 -8.41 1.99
C GLY A 87 0.89 -9.79 1.45
N CYS A 88 1.60 -10.25 0.43
CA CYS A 88 1.46 -11.61 -0.12
C CYS A 88 2.68 -12.50 0.17
N GLN A 89 2.48 -13.82 0.08
CA GLN A 89 3.56 -14.81 0.18
C GLN A 89 4.30 -14.96 -1.17
N CYS A 90 4.77 -13.84 -1.68
CA CYS A 90 5.34 -13.67 -3.01
C CYS A 90 6.82 -13.20 -2.94
N GLY A 91 7.38 -13.12 -1.72
CA GLY A 91 8.70 -12.58 -1.40
C GLY A 91 8.89 -12.42 0.11
N PRO A 92 9.76 -11.50 0.56
CA PRO A 92 9.79 -11.04 1.95
C PRO A 92 8.38 -10.64 2.38
N SER A 93 7.88 -11.27 3.44
CA SER A 93 6.46 -11.26 3.78
C SER A 93 6.17 -10.91 5.23
N VAL A 94 7.23 -10.73 6.03
CA VAL A 94 7.15 -10.21 7.39
C VAL A 94 7.59 -8.76 7.36
N VAL A 95 6.82 -7.88 7.99
CA VAL A 95 7.21 -6.47 8.15
C VAL A 95 7.90 -6.33 9.50
N ALA A 96 9.19 -5.97 9.49
CA ALA A 96 9.92 -5.57 10.68
C ALA A 96 9.78 -4.05 10.88
N LEU A 97 9.19 -3.64 12.00
CA LEU A 97 9.06 -2.25 12.41
C LEU A 97 10.21 -1.88 13.34
N TYR A 98 10.82 -0.71 13.11
CA TYR A 98 11.94 -0.22 13.88
C TYR A 98 11.57 1.06 14.63
N ARG A 99 12.16 1.22 15.82
CA ARG A 99 11.91 2.40 16.66
C ARG A 99 12.41 3.68 16.00
N ASP A 100 13.63 3.66 15.47
CA ASP A 100 14.24 4.85 14.86
C ASP A 100 14.23 4.74 13.33
N SER A 101 14.60 5.83 12.67
CA SER A 101 14.85 5.83 11.23
C SER A 101 16.04 4.93 10.85
N PHE A 102 16.09 4.53 9.58
CA PHE A 102 17.13 3.75 8.93
C PHE A 102 17.36 2.38 9.58
N GLY A 103 16.29 1.75 10.09
CA GLY A 103 16.36 0.48 10.80
C GLY A 103 17.02 0.57 12.19
N GLY A 104 17.15 1.78 12.74
CA GLY A 104 17.74 2.04 14.05
C GLY A 104 16.81 1.74 15.23
N GLY A 105 17.32 1.91 16.46
CA GLY A 105 16.53 1.80 17.69
C GLY A 105 16.03 0.40 18.06
N GLY A 106 16.31 -0.60 17.22
CA GLY A 106 15.89 -1.99 17.39
C GLY A 106 14.50 -2.28 16.81
N VAL A 107 14.24 -3.57 16.58
CA VAL A 107 12.94 -4.05 16.09
C VAL A 107 11.94 -4.01 17.24
N ILE A 108 10.86 -3.26 17.06
CA ILE A 108 9.78 -3.14 18.06
C ILE A 108 8.62 -4.09 17.79
N ALA A 109 8.44 -4.51 16.54
CA ALA A 109 7.47 -5.54 16.18
C ALA A 109 7.85 -6.21 14.86
N LYS A 110 7.40 -7.46 14.71
CA LYS A 110 7.36 -8.18 13.43
C LYS A 110 5.93 -8.57 13.13
N VAL A 111 5.46 -8.24 11.93
CA VAL A 111 4.07 -8.49 11.52
C VAL A 111 4.07 -9.46 10.34
N GLY A 112 3.60 -10.69 10.56
CA GLY A 112 3.38 -11.66 9.48
C GLY A 112 2.19 -11.28 8.59
N ILE A 113 2.04 -11.97 7.46
CA ILE A 113 0.91 -11.77 6.53
C ILE A 113 -0.43 -11.87 7.27
N GLY A 114 -1.33 -10.92 7.02
CA GLY A 114 -2.64 -10.82 7.68
C GLY A 114 -2.56 -10.43 9.16
N GLY A 115 -1.35 -10.23 9.68
CA GLY A 115 -1.08 -9.88 11.06
C GLY A 115 -1.29 -8.41 11.36
N ARG A 116 -1.38 -8.12 12.66
CA ARG A 116 -1.42 -6.79 13.23
C ARG A 116 -0.45 -6.69 14.38
N ALA A 117 0.28 -5.59 14.48
CA ALA A 117 1.03 -5.23 15.67
C ALA A 117 0.69 -3.82 16.12
N THR A 118 0.76 -3.60 17.42
CA THR A 118 0.56 -2.29 18.04
C THR A 118 1.75 -2.00 18.94
N ALA A 119 2.36 -0.82 18.75
CA ALA A 119 3.45 -0.34 19.57
C ALA A 119 2.99 -0.11 21.02
N PRO A 120 3.88 -0.29 22.02
CA PRO A 120 3.57 0.04 23.41
C PRO A 120 3.20 1.53 23.57
N THR A 121 2.24 1.81 24.47
CA THR A 121 1.43 3.04 24.54
C THR A 121 2.20 4.37 24.63
N GLY A 122 1.71 5.38 23.90
CA GLY A 122 2.13 6.80 23.95
C GLY A 122 2.30 7.41 22.57
N SER A 123 1.83 8.64 22.31
CA SER A 123 1.81 9.28 20.98
C SER A 123 3.17 9.43 20.29
N ASP A 124 4.26 9.26 21.05
CA ASP A 124 5.66 9.38 20.63
C ASP A 124 6.45 8.07 20.82
N ALA A 125 5.77 6.92 20.77
CA ALA A 125 6.37 5.59 20.97
C ALA A 125 6.18 4.63 19.77
N GLY A 126 5.74 5.15 18.62
CA GLY A 126 5.51 4.41 17.39
C GLY A 126 6.79 4.06 16.62
N ALA A 127 6.62 3.40 15.46
CA ALA A 127 7.71 3.11 14.54
C ALA A 127 8.14 4.37 13.75
N SER A 128 9.39 4.40 13.31
CA SER A 128 9.96 5.45 12.44
C SER A 128 10.57 4.94 11.14
N SER A 129 10.70 3.61 10.99
CA SER A 129 11.07 2.95 9.74
C SER A 129 10.59 1.50 9.70
N HIS A 130 10.54 0.91 8.51
CA HIS A 130 10.29 -0.53 8.37
C HIS A 130 11.00 -1.15 7.16
N SER A 131 11.16 -2.47 7.24
CA SER A 131 11.64 -3.30 6.15
C SER A 131 10.82 -4.57 6.01
N TRP A 132 10.61 -4.99 4.77
CA TRP A 132 10.11 -6.32 4.44
C TRP A 132 11.25 -7.34 4.56
N VAL A 133 11.05 -8.34 5.41
CA VAL A 133 12.03 -9.37 5.73
C VAL A 133 11.44 -10.77 5.51
N TRP A 134 12.33 -11.76 5.39
CA TRP A 134 11.94 -13.17 5.38
C TRP A 134 11.52 -13.61 6.78
N SER A 135 10.60 -14.58 6.83
CA SER A 135 10.12 -15.21 8.06
C SER A 135 11.22 -15.94 8.82
#